data_AF-A0A2D5PUL5-F1
#
_entry.id   AF-A0A2D5PUL5-F1
#
_cell.length_a   1.000
_cell.length_b   1.000
_cell.length_c   1.000
_cell.angle_alpha   90.00
_cell.angle_beta   90.00
_cell.angle_gamma   90.00
#
_symmetry.space_group_name_H-M   'P 1'
#
loop_
_entity.id
_entity.type
_entity.pdbx_description
1 polymer ?
#
loop_
_entity_poly.entity_id
_entity_poly.type
_entity_poly.pdbx_seq_one_letter_code
_entity_poly.pdbx_strand_id
1 'polypeptide(L)'
;MKKLNEKKAKLKSDLNTTKKALATAKNKISELEKQNISQDGKILAYKDKQDNFKRIKSENEDFKNGFIEMESVNTKLSQEVKTLKLENTDYQRIKKEYGITQALLDKSNAKLKKKTDEIVSMKKKSSSLLELQRELSDLKSKNSKLTTQLNALNSKHEKLENNEKSFLNSLAKYSTQNKNLNKSLNTAQLTNESLKNKFDKLEELSSKYEVIEKRNKFLENQYNIVSEQNNEQKLIASQFAESFQLEKQKNKQLHNEILSLYSEEEASENSKSVVYRVQLGIFDELIDVEGIENLTTIHTQVQQIIYIAGKFDNFSSARGYLLEMSKKGFKDAFIVKF
;
A
#
# COMPACT_ATOMS: atom_id res chain seq x y z
N MET A 1 -38.32 6.83 235.84
CA MET A 1 -38.94 7.99 235.14
C MET A 1 -37.98 9.02 234.50
N LYS A 2 -36.63 8.99 234.59
CA LYS A 2 -35.77 9.96 233.85
C LYS A 2 -35.09 9.39 232.58
N LYS A 3 -34.60 8.14 232.63
CA LYS A 3 -33.87 7.48 231.51
C LYS A 3 -34.70 7.12 230.27
N LEU A 4 -36.03 7.00 230.36
CA LEU A 4 -36.88 6.61 229.23
C LEU A 4 -37.21 7.80 228.30
N ASN A 5 -37.32 9.01 228.85
CA ASN A 5 -37.57 10.22 228.06
C ASN A 5 -36.32 10.73 227.32
N GLU A 6 -35.12 10.59 227.91
CA GLU A 6 -33.85 10.91 227.22
C GLU A 6 -33.58 9.97 226.04
N LYS A 7 -33.88 8.67 226.19
CA LYS A 7 -33.70 7.69 225.11
C LYS A 7 -34.66 7.93 223.94
N LYS A 8 -35.90 8.37 224.23
CA LYS A 8 -36.90 8.71 223.21
C LYS A 8 -36.57 10.02 222.47
N ALA A 9 -35.99 11.00 223.17
CA ALA A 9 -35.51 12.25 222.56
C ALA A 9 -34.28 12.02 221.66
N LYS A 10 -33.32 11.19 222.11
CA LYS A 10 -32.12 10.87 221.32
C LYS A 10 -32.42 10.07 220.05
N LEU A 11 -33.33 9.09 220.13
CA LEU A 11 -33.78 8.33 218.96
C LEU A 11 -34.46 9.22 217.90
N LYS A 12 -35.21 10.24 218.34
CA LYS A 12 -35.90 11.18 217.46
C LYS A 12 -34.91 12.16 216.78
N SER A 13 -33.84 12.54 217.48
CA SER A 13 -32.73 13.32 216.94
C SER A 13 -31.96 12.54 215.87
N ASP A 14 -31.57 11.29 216.17
CA ASP A 14 -30.81 10.43 215.26
C ASP A 14 -31.61 10.06 214.01
N LEU A 15 -32.93 9.88 214.15
CA LEU A 15 -33.84 9.69 213.02
C LEU A 15 -33.94 10.94 212.13
N ASN A 16 -33.85 12.14 212.72
CA ASN A 16 -33.87 13.38 211.95
C ASN A 16 -32.55 13.64 211.22
N THR A 17 -31.39 13.35 211.83
CA THR A 17 -30.09 13.45 211.15
C THR A 17 -29.93 12.42 210.05
N THR A 18 -30.35 11.17 210.26
CA THR A 18 -30.35 10.15 209.19
C THR A 18 -31.32 10.48 208.06
N LYS A 19 -32.52 11.00 208.35
CA LYS A 19 -33.43 11.52 207.31
C LYS A 19 -32.81 12.65 206.50
N LYS A 20 -32.09 13.57 207.15
CA LYS A 20 -31.43 14.69 206.48
C LYS A 20 -30.27 14.21 205.60
N ALA A 21 -29.43 13.30 206.10
CA ALA A 21 -28.35 12.68 205.32
C ALA A 21 -28.88 11.87 204.12
N LEU A 22 -29.98 11.13 204.29
CA LEU A 22 -30.64 10.40 203.22
C LEU A 22 -31.22 11.35 202.15
N ALA A 23 -31.80 12.48 202.56
CA ALA A 23 -32.26 13.51 201.63
C ALA A 23 -31.11 14.13 200.84
N THR A 24 -29.97 14.42 201.48
CA THR A 24 -28.77 14.92 200.81
C THR A 24 -28.19 13.89 199.84
N ALA A 25 -28.12 12.62 200.23
CA ALA A 25 -27.65 11.54 199.35
C ALA A 25 -28.58 11.35 198.15
N LYS A 26 -29.90 11.39 198.33
CA LYS A 26 -30.87 11.35 197.23
C LYS A 26 -30.70 12.51 196.26
N ASN A 27 -30.50 13.73 196.77
CA ASN A 27 -30.25 14.88 195.92
C ASN A 27 -28.95 14.73 195.12
N LYS A 28 -27.88 14.21 195.75
CA LYS A 28 -26.59 13.98 195.07
C LYS A 28 -26.68 12.89 194.02
N ILE A 29 -27.40 11.80 194.31
CA ILE A 29 -27.69 10.74 193.33
C ILE A 29 -28.46 11.31 192.15
N SER A 30 -29.52 12.10 192.40
CA SER A 30 -30.28 12.75 191.32
C SER A 30 -29.44 13.70 190.47
N GLU A 31 -28.50 14.43 191.09
CA GLU A 31 -27.58 15.34 190.40
C GLU A 31 -26.55 14.57 189.54
N LEU A 32 -26.01 13.47 190.08
CA LEU A 32 -25.11 12.56 189.36
C LEU A 32 -25.82 11.84 188.21
N GLU A 33 -27.06 11.41 188.40
CA GLU A 33 -27.89 10.82 187.34
C GLU A 33 -28.10 11.82 186.19
N LYS A 34 -28.41 13.09 186.50
CA LYS A 34 -28.51 14.15 185.48
C LYS A 34 -27.18 14.39 184.76
N GLN A 35 -26.06 14.39 185.48
CA GLN A 35 -24.74 14.51 184.85
C GLN A 35 -24.41 13.32 183.96
N ASN A 36 -24.74 12.10 184.39
CA ASN A 36 -24.50 10.88 183.63
C ASN A 36 -25.33 10.88 182.33
N ILE A 37 -26.62 11.21 182.40
CA ILE A 37 -27.48 11.39 181.23
C ILE A 37 -26.91 12.46 180.27
N SER A 38 -26.40 13.57 180.82
CA SER A 38 -25.77 14.62 180.00
C SER A 38 -24.48 14.15 179.32
N GLN A 39 -23.65 13.38 180.01
CA GLN A 39 -22.42 12.80 179.46
C GLN A 39 -22.72 11.74 178.40
N ASP A 40 -23.70 10.87 178.62
CA ASP A 40 -24.17 9.89 177.63
C ASP A 40 -24.65 10.60 176.35
N GLY A 41 -25.40 11.71 176.48
CA GLY A 41 -25.81 12.53 175.35
C GLY A 41 -24.63 13.13 174.56
N LYS A 42 -23.56 13.56 175.25
CA LYS A 42 -22.33 14.04 174.58
C LYS A 42 -21.59 12.91 173.88
N ILE A 43 -21.48 11.73 174.51
CA ILE A 43 -20.82 10.56 173.93
C ILE A 43 -21.55 10.11 172.66
N LEU A 44 -22.89 10.05 172.70
CA LEU A 44 -23.73 9.80 171.53
C LEU A 44 -23.47 10.82 170.41
N ALA A 45 -23.48 12.12 170.71
CA ALA A 45 -23.20 13.15 169.72
C ALA A 45 -21.77 13.08 169.12
N TYR A 46 -20.77 12.66 169.90
CA TYR A 46 -19.42 12.42 169.37
C TYR A 46 -19.37 11.19 168.47
N LYS A 47 -20.09 10.12 168.83
CA LYS A 47 -20.21 8.92 168.01
C LYS A 47 -20.88 9.23 166.66
N ASP A 48 -21.97 9.99 166.67
CA ASP A 48 -22.64 10.45 165.46
C ASP A 48 -21.72 11.30 164.56
N LYS A 49 -20.94 12.21 165.16
CA LYS A 49 -19.93 12.99 164.42
C LYS A 49 -18.83 12.11 163.84
N GLN A 50 -18.37 11.10 164.59
CA GLN A 50 -17.35 10.17 164.13
C GLN A 50 -17.86 9.32 162.97
N ASP A 51 -19.09 8.83 163.05
CA ASP A 51 -19.72 8.05 161.98
C ASP A 51 -20.00 8.92 160.75
N ASN A 52 -20.41 10.19 160.93
CA ASN A 52 -20.52 11.15 159.83
C ASN A 52 -19.15 11.43 159.19
N PHE A 53 -18.07 11.56 159.98
CA PHE A 53 -16.72 11.73 159.44
C PHE A 53 -16.25 10.51 158.65
N LYS A 54 -16.55 9.28 159.13
CA LYS A 54 -16.28 8.05 158.37
C LYS A 54 -17.05 8.04 157.05
N ARG A 55 -18.32 8.45 157.06
CA ARG A 55 -19.15 8.54 155.85
C ARG A 55 -18.57 9.53 154.84
N ILE A 56 -18.27 10.76 155.27
CA ILE A 56 -17.65 11.79 154.43
C ILE A 56 -16.31 11.29 153.86
N LYS A 57 -15.50 10.59 154.68
CA LYS A 57 -14.24 10.02 154.20
C LYS A 57 -14.46 8.98 153.11
N SER A 58 -15.45 8.09 153.27
CA SER A 58 -15.83 7.11 152.25
C SER A 58 -16.30 7.79 150.96
N GLU A 59 -17.23 8.75 151.06
CA GLU A 59 -17.74 9.52 149.93
C GLU A 59 -16.62 10.26 149.17
N ASN A 60 -15.60 10.76 149.88
CA ASN A 60 -14.46 11.43 149.27
C ASN A 60 -13.50 10.45 148.56
N GLU A 61 -13.29 9.25 149.11
CA GLU A 61 -12.53 8.20 148.40
C GLU A 61 -13.30 7.71 147.17
N ASP A 62 -14.63 7.56 147.25
CA ASP A 62 -15.48 7.21 146.10
C ASP A 62 -15.42 8.29 145.01
N PHE A 63 -15.49 9.56 145.39
CA PHE A 63 -15.32 10.68 144.46
C PHE A 63 -13.94 10.68 143.80
N LYS A 64 -12.88 10.46 144.58
CA LYS A 64 -11.50 10.38 144.07
C LYS A 64 -11.33 9.22 143.09
N ASN A 65 -11.90 8.05 143.41
CA ASN A 65 -11.88 6.90 142.51
C ASN A 65 -12.64 7.20 141.20
N GLY A 66 -13.83 7.82 141.30
CA GLY A 66 -14.60 8.26 140.13
C GLY A 66 -13.86 9.28 139.26
N PHE A 67 -13.11 10.20 139.87
CA PHE A 67 -12.26 11.14 139.13
C PHE A 67 -11.13 10.44 138.37
N ILE A 68 -10.44 9.48 139.00
CA ILE A 68 -9.37 8.69 138.38
C ILE A 68 -9.92 7.89 137.18
N GLU A 69 -11.09 7.28 137.32
CA GLU A 69 -11.75 6.57 136.22
C GLU A 69 -12.09 7.50 135.06
N MET A 70 -12.67 8.67 135.35
CA MET A 70 -13.00 9.68 134.34
C MET A 70 -11.75 10.17 133.61
N GLU A 71 -10.65 10.44 134.32
CA GLU A 71 -9.38 10.87 133.71
C GLU A 71 -8.77 9.77 132.83
N SER A 72 -8.85 8.51 133.27
CA SER A 72 -8.43 7.34 132.48
C SER A 72 -9.24 7.22 131.19
N VAL A 73 -10.56 7.36 131.26
CA VAL A 73 -11.46 7.34 130.09
C VAL A 73 -11.15 8.51 129.15
N ASN A 74 -10.97 9.72 129.69
CA ASN A 74 -10.66 10.90 128.89
C ASN A 74 -9.31 10.76 128.17
N THR A 75 -8.33 10.13 128.81
CA THR A 75 -7.03 9.83 128.20
C THR A 75 -7.18 8.86 127.02
N LYS A 76 -7.95 7.78 127.19
CA LYS A 76 -8.25 6.82 126.12
C LYS A 76 -8.99 7.48 124.95
N LEU A 77 -10.02 8.28 125.25
CA LEU A 77 -10.79 8.99 124.23
C LEU A 77 -9.93 10.00 123.46
N SER A 78 -9.04 10.72 124.16
CA SER A 78 -8.08 11.64 123.53
C SER A 78 -7.11 10.92 122.59
N GLN A 79 -6.65 9.72 122.97
CA GLN A 79 -5.82 8.87 122.09
C GLN A 79 -6.62 8.41 120.87
N GLU A 80 -7.85 7.94 121.05
CA GLU A 80 -8.72 7.49 119.96
C GLU A 80 -9.03 8.62 118.97
N VAL A 81 -9.34 9.82 119.47
CA VAL A 81 -9.54 11.00 118.63
C VAL A 81 -8.27 11.37 117.83
N LYS A 82 -7.08 11.19 118.41
CA LYS A 82 -5.82 11.41 117.69
C LYS A 82 -5.65 10.37 116.57
N THR A 83 -5.93 9.10 116.85
CA THR A 83 -5.86 8.02 115.84
C THR A 83 -6.84 8.27 114.70
N LEU A 84 -8.10 8.57 115.00
CA LEU A 84 -9.12 8.85 113.97
C LEU A 84 -8.77 10.07 113.10
N LYS A 85 -8.13 11.10 113.68
CA LYS A 85 -7.65 12.25 112.90
C LYS A 85 -6.53 11.87 111.93
N LEU A 86 -5.60 11.00 112.35
CA LEU A 86 -4.54 10.49 111.48
C LEU A 86 -5.13 9.62 110.35
N GLU A 87 -6.00 8.67 110.69
CA GLU A 87 -6.68 7.81 109.71
C GLU A 87 -7.50 8.60 108.69
N ASN A 88 -8.24 9.62 109.14
CA ASN A 88 -8.96 10.49 108.21
C ASN A 88 -8.01 11.27 107.29
N THR A 89 -6.87 11.73 107.81
CA THR A 89 -5.84 12.41 106.98
C THR A 89 -5.29 11.46 105.91
N ASP A 90 -5.00 10.21 106.28
CA ASP A 90 -4.56 9.17 105.35
C ASP A 90 -5.64 8.84 104.31
N TYR A 91 -6.91 8.73 104.73
CA TYR A 91 -8.03 8.52 103.82
C TYR A 91 -8.16 9.65 102.79
N GLN A 92 -8.05 10.92 103.21
CA GLN A 92 -8.08 12.05 102.27
C GLN A 92 -6.90 12.03 101.29
N ARG A 93 -5.70 11.64 101.74
CA ARG A 93 -4.53 11.46 100.87
C ARG A 93 -4.80 10.39 99.82
N ILE A 94 -5.24 9.20 100.24
CA ILE A 94 -5.54 8.07 99.36
C ILE A 94 -6.63 8.45 98.36
N LYS A 95 -7.70 9.12 98.80
CA LYS A 95 -8.79 9.57 97.93
C LYS A 95 -8.29 10.50 96.82
N LYS A 96 -7.36 11.41 97.14
CA LYS A 96 -6.73 12.31 96.15
C LYS A 96 -5.85 11.54 95.17
N GLU A 97 -5.01 10.62 95.67
CA GLU A 97 -4.16 9.76 94.84
C GLU A 97 -4.97 8.88 93.88
N TYR A 98 -6.07 8.31 94.36
CA TYR A 98 -7.01 7.56 93.53
C TYR A 98 -7.58 8.41 92.39
N GLY A 99 -8.03 9.65 92.69
CA GLY A 99 -8.53 10.57 91.67
C GLY A 99 -7.50 10.92 90.60
N ILE A 100 -6.24 11.14 91.00
CA ILE A 100 -5.12 11.39 90.07
C ILE A 100 -4.88 10.14 89.20
N THR A 101 -4.86 8.96 89.81
CA THR A 101 -4.63 7.69 89.11
C THR A 101 -5.72 7.42 88.09
N GLN A 102 -6.99 7.67 88.44
CA GLN A 102 -8.12 7.53 87.53
C GLN A 102 -7.98 8.47 86.32
N ALA A 103 -7.64 9.74 86.55
CA ALA A 103 -7.44 10.70 85.46
C ALA A 103 -6.27 10.30 84.53
N LEU A 104 -5.19 9.72 85.07
CA LEU A 104 -4.08 9.20 84.27
C LEU A 104 -4.51 7.99 83.44
N LEU A 105 -5.30 7.08 84.02
CA LEU A 105 -5.84 5.91 83.33
C LEU A 105 -6.74 6.34 82.17
N ASP A 106 -7.66 7.27 82.40
CA ASP A 106 -8.56 7.81 81.37
C ASP A 106 -7.79 8.47 80.23
N LYS A 107 -6.75 9.24 80.55
CA LYS A 107 -5.86 9.86 79.55
C LYS A 107 -5.10 8.82 78.74
N SER A 108 -4.65 7.73 79.38
CA SER A 108 -3.98 6.61 78.70
C SER A 108 -4.93 5.89 77.75
N ASN A 109 -6.14 5.57 78.22
CA ASN A 109 -7.19 4.93 77.43
C ASN A 109 -7.61 5.78 76.23
N ALA A 110 -7.73 7.10 76.40
CA ALA A 110 -8.02 8.02 75.29
C ALA A 110 -6.90 8.01 74.22
N LYS A 111 -5.63 7.95 74.63
CA LYS A 111 -4.49 7.82 73.70
C LYS A 111 -4.50 6.48 72.97
N LEU A 112 -4.80 5.38 73.69
CA LEU A 112 -4.90 4.05 73.09
C LEU A 112 -6.02 4.00 72.05
N LYS A 113 -7.20 4.55 72.36
CA LYS A 113 -8.32 4.63 71.42
C LYS A 113 -7.94 5.36 70.13
N LYS A 114 -7.27 6.52 70.21
CA LYS A 114 -6.77 7.23 69.03
C LYS A 114 -5.84 6.38 68.17
N LYS A 115 -4.89 5.68 68.80
CA LYS A 115 -3.99 4.76 68.07
C LYS A 115 -4.75 3.59 67.44
N THR A 116 -5.77 3.05 68.11
CA THR A 116 -6.62 2.00 67.55
C THR A 116 -7.37 2.50 66.32
N ASP A 117 -7.95 3.70 66.37
CA ASP A 117 -8.65 4.31 65.24
C ASP A 117 -7.71 4.56 64.04
N GLU A 118 -6.48 5.01 64.30
CA GLU A 118 -5.42 5.15 63.29
C GLU A 118 -5.07 3.80 62.64
N ILE A 119 -4.92 2.73 63.43
CA ILE A 119 -4.65 1.37 62.93
C ILE A 119 -5.78 0.88 62.03
N VAL A 120 -7.04 1.09 62.43
CA VAL A 120 -8.21 0.72 61.62
C VAL A 120 -8.21 1.48 60.29
N SER A 121 -7.90 2.78 60.31
CA SER A 121 -7.77 3.60 59.10
C SER A 121 -6.66 3.09 58.18
N MET A 122 -5.49 2.76 58.74
CA MET A 122 -4.37 2.18 57.97
C MET A 122 -4.73 0.83 57.35
N LYS A 123 -5.46 -0.03 58.08
CA LYS A 123 -5.91 -1.33 57.58
C LYS A 123 -6.82 -1.18 56.35
N LYS A 124 -7.74 -0.22 56.38
CA LYS A 124 -8.59 0.10 55.21
C LYS A 124 -7.77 0.53 54.01
N LYS A 125 -6.79 1.43 54.20
CA LYS A 125 -5.87 1.86 53.12
C LYS A 125 -5.06 0.69 52.56
N SER A 126 -4.61 -0.23 53.41
CA SER A 126 -3.88 -1.44 52.99
C SER A 126 -4.75 -2.36 52.11
N SER A 127 -6.02 -2.54 52.45
CA SER A 127 -6.96 -3.30 51.61
C SER A 127 -7.14 -2.68 50.23
N SER A 128 -7.32 -1.35 50.13
CA SER A 128 -7.40 -0.66 48.84
C SER A 128 -6.10 -0.77 48.02
N LEU A 129 -4.93 -0.78 48.68
CA LEU A 129 -3.65 -0.98 48.01
C LEU A 129 -3.55 -2.39 47.39
N LEU A 130 -4.03 -3.42 48.09
CA LEU A 130 -4.06 -4.79 47.58
C LEU A 130 -4.99 -4.94 46.36
N GLU A 131 -6.12 -4.23 46.33
CA GLU A 131 -7.01 -4.19 45.16
C GLU A 131 -6.32 -3.54 43.96
N LEU A 132 -5.69 -2.38 44.15
CA LEU A 132 -4.90 -1.72 43.10
C LEU A 132 -3.77 -2.60 42.56
N GLN A 133 -3.11 -3.38 43.43
CA GLN A 133 -2.08 -4.33 43.00
C GLN A 133 -2.63 -5.45 42.12
N ARG A 134 -3.83 -5.95 42.42
CA ARG A 134 -4.51 -6.96 41.57
C ARG A 134 -4.87 -6.38 40.21
N GLU A 135 -5.46 -5.19 40.18
CA GLU A 135 -5.79 -4.51 38.93
C GLU A 135 -4.55 -4.28 38.06
N LEU A 136 -3.44 -3.83 38.66
CA LEU A 136 -2.18 -3.61 37.94
C LEU A 136 -1.61 -4.92 37.35
N SER A 137 -1.73 -6.04 38.08
CA SER A 137 -1.35 -7.35 37.57
C SER A 137 -2.20 -7.77 36.35
N ASP A 138 -3.51 -7.53 36.42
CA ASP A 138 -4.43 -7.83 35.31
C ASP A 138 -4.15 -6.95 34.08
N LEU A 139 -3.91 -5.65 34.28
CA LEU A 139 -3.50 -4.74 33.21
C LEU A 139 -2.18 -5.19 32.57
N LYS A 140 -1.20 -5.61 33.37
CA LYS A 140 0.09 -6.11 32.87
C LYS A 140 -0.08 -7.36 31.99
N SER A 141 -0.96 -8.28 32.39
CA SER A 141 -1.32 -9.48 31.62
C SER A 141 -2.06 -9.13 30.32
N LYS A 142 -2.98 -8.14 30.34
CA LYS A 142 -3.62 -7.65 29.12
C LYS A 142 -2.61 -7.01 28.17
N ASN A 143 -1.68 -6.22 28.70
CA ASN A 143 -0.66 -5.53 27.90
C ASN A 143 0.28 -6.53 27.21
N SER A 144 0.71 -7.60 27.90
CA SER A 144 1.54 -8.63 27.27
C SER A 144 0.82 -9.33 26.10
N LYS A 145 -0.48 -9.64 26.26
CA LYS A 145 -1.31 -10.21 25.18
C LYS A 145 -1.41 -9.27 23.98
N LEU A 146 -1.65 -7.97 24.22
CA LEU A 146 -1.68 -6.94 23.18
C LEU A 146 -0.34 -6.85 22.42
N THR A 147 0.79 -6.88 23.14
CA THR A 147 2.12 -6.89 22.52
C THR A 147 2.32 -8.12 21.63
N THR A 148 1.92 -9.30 22.08
CA THR A 148 2.00 -10.53 21.24
C THR A 148 1.14 -10.41 19.98
N GLN A 149 -0.08 -9.88 20.10
CA GLN A 149 -0.98 -9.66 18.96
C GLN A 149 -0.39 -8.65 17.96
N LEU A 150 0.19 -7.55 18.45
CA LEU A 150 0.84 -6.54 17.61
C LEU A 150 2.02 -7.13 16.83
N ASN A 151 2.86 -7.92 17.49
CA ASN A 151 3.99 -8.58 16.84
C ASN A 151 3.52 -9.55 15.74
N ALA A 152 2.47 -10.34 16.00
CA ALA A 152 1.89 -11.23 15.00
C ALA A 152 1.32 -10.46 13.79
N LEU A 153 0.68 -9.30 14.03
CA LEU A 153 0.17 -8.44 12.97
C LEU A 153 1.30 -7.85 12.12
N ASN A 154 2.38 -7.39 12.75
CA ASN A 154 3.55 -6.85 12.05
C ASN A 154 4.20 -7.92 11.15
N SER A 155 4.40 -9.14 11.65
CA SER A 155 4.92 -10.23 10.82
C SER A 155 4.00 -10.59 9.64
N LYS A 156 2.68 -10.44 9.79
CA LYS A 156 1.73 -10.61 8.68
C LYS A 156 1.83 -9.48 7.67
N HIS A 157 2.02 -8.25 8.13
CA HIS A 157 2.21 -7.08 7.27
C HIS A 157 3.49 -7.19 6.43
N GLU A 158 4.62 -7.57 7.04
CA GLU A 158 5.89 -7.79 6.32
C GLU A 158 5.75 -8.85 5.20
N LYS A 159 5.01 -9.93 5.46
CA LYS A 159 4.71 -10.95 4.44
C LYS A 159 3.89 -10.38 3.28
N LEU A 160 2.89 -9.55 3.58
CA LEU A 160 2.08 -8.89 2.55
C LEU A 160 2.91 -7.93 1.71
N GLU A 161 3.78 -7.13 2.34
CA GLU A 161 4.65 -6.19 1.65
C GLU A 161 5.63 -6.91 0.70
N ASN A 162 6.18 -8.04 1.13
CA ASN A 162 7.04 -8.87 0.28
C ASN A 162 6.28 -9.49 -0.90
N ASN A 163 5.04 -9.94 -0.67
CA ASN A 163 4.17 -10.44 -1.73
C ASN A 163 3.82 -9.34 -2.75
N GLU A 164 3.54 -8.12 -2.29
CA GLU A 164 3.29 -6.97 -3.15
C GLU A 164 4.50 -6.64 -4.02
N LYS A 165 5.70 -6.59 -3.45
CA LYS A 165 6.95 -6.41 -4.21
C LYS A 165 7.13 -7.50 -5.28
N SER A 166 6.86 -8.76 -4.95
CA SER A 166 6.92 -9.88 -5.90
C SER A 166 5.90 -9.73 -7.04
N PHE A 167 4.68 -9.31 -6.72
CA PHE A 167 3.63 -9.04 -7.69
C PHE A 167 4.01 -7.90 -8.64
N LEU A 168 4.48 -6.77 -8.10
CA LEU A 168 4.92 -5.61 -8.89
C LEU A 168 6.07 -5.98 -9.86
N ASN A 169 7.03 -6.78 -9.39
CA ASN A 169 8.12 -7.28 -10.24
C ASN A 169 7.59 -8.16 -11.39
N SER A 170 6.60 -9.00 -11.12
CA SER A 170 5.98 -9.85 -12.13
C SER A 170 5.19 -9.02 -13.15
N LEU A 171 4.45 -8.01 -12.68
CA LEU A 171 3.73 -7.06 -13.53
C LEU A 171 4.67 -6.29 -14.46
N ALA A 172 5.83 -5.84 -13.96
CA ALA A 172 6.84 -5.16 -14.76
C ALA A 172 7.41 -6.07 -15.88
N LYS A 173 7.63 -7.36 -15.58
CA LYS A 173 8.06 -8.35 -16.60
C LYS A 173 7.01 -8.52 -17.70
N TYR A 174 5.74 -8.70 -17.34
CA TYR A 174 4.66 -8.82 -18.32
C TYR A 174 4.48 -7.56 -19.16
N SER A 175 4.58 -6.37 -18.56
CA SER A 175 4.55 -5.10 -19.29
C SER A 175 5.67 -5.02 -20.34
N THR A 176 6.88 -5.41 -19.98
CA THR A 176 8.03 -5.45 -20.91
C THR A 176 7.79 -6.47 -22.03
N GLN A 177 7.27 -7.65 -21.70
CA GLN A 177 6.95 -8.68 -22.68
C GLN A 177 5.90 -8.20 -23.69
N ASN A 178 4.82 -7.56 -23.22
CA ASN A 178 3.79 -6.99 -24.10
C ASN A 178 4.35 -5.89 -25.01
N LYS A 179 5.24 -5.04 -24.51
CA LYS A 179 5.91 -4.04 -25.34
C LYS A 179 6.72 -4.68 -26.46
N ASN A 180 7.42 -5.78 -26.19
CA ASN A 180 8.17 -6.52 -27.20
C ASN A 180 7.23 -7.23 -28.19
N LEU A 181 6.15 -7.84 -27.71
CA LEU A 181 5.15 -8.49 -28.55
C LEU A 181 4.51 -7.49 -29.54
N ASN A 182 4.16 -6.29 -29.07
CA ASN A 182 3.63 -5.22 -29.91
C ASN A 182 4.63 -4.76 -30.98
N LYS A 183 5.93 -4.67 -30.64
CA LYS A 183 6.97 -4.37 -31.65
C LYS A 183 7.02 -5.45 -32.72
N SER A 184 7.03 -6.72 -32.32
CA SER A 184 7.03 -7.86 -33.25
C SER A 184 5.77 -7.86 -34.13
N LEU A 185 4.60 -7.57 -33.55
CA LEU A 185 3.34 -7.47 -34.29
C LEU A 185 3.41 -6.37 -35.37
N ASN A 186 3.89 -5.17 -35.01
CA ASN A 186 4.04 -4.08 -35.96
C ASN A 186 5.01 -4.44 -37.10
N THR A 187 6.14 -5.10 -36.79
CA THR A 187 7.07 -5.57 -37.84
C THR A 187 6.46 -6.62 -38.76
N ALA A 188 5.66 -7.53 -38.22
CA ALA A 188 4.95 -8.53 -39.02
C ALA A 188 3.91 -7.89 -39.93
N GLN A 189 3.18 -6.88 -39.45
CA GLN A 189 2.21 -6.11 -40.25
C GLN A 189 2.87 -5.41 -41.44
N LEU A 190 3.97 -4.68 -41.21
CA LEU A 190 4.74 -4.03 -42.28
C LEU A 190 5.28 -5.03 -43.31
N THR A 191 5.74 -6.20 -42.83
CA THR A 191 6.21 -7.27 -43.71
C THR A 191 5.09 -7.80 -44.58
N ASN A 192 3.89 -7.98 -44.02
CA ASN A 192 2.73 -8.47 -44.72
C ASN A 192 2.24 -7.47 -45.79
N GLU A 193 2.23 -6.16 -45.49
CA GLU A 193 1.95 -5.11 -46.47
C GLU A 193 2.95 -5.15 -47.65
N SER A 194 4.24 -5.33 -47.36
CA SER A 194 5.27 -5.48 -48.40
C SER A 194 5.05 -6.72 -49.27
N LEU A 195 4.69 -7.85 -48.65
CA LEU A 195 4.35 -9.08 -49.37
C LEU A 195 3.10 -8.91 -50.23
N LYS A 196 2.07 -8.21 -49.72
CA LYS A 196 0.85 -7.93 -50.48
C LYS A 196 1.16 -7.14 -51.74
N ASN A 197 1.96 -6.08 -51.64
CA ASN A 197 2.41 -5.30 -52.80
C ASN A 197 3.19 -6.15 -53.82
N LYS A 198 4.04 -7.07 -53.36
CA LYS A 198 4.76 -8.01 -54.25
C LYS A 198 3.80 -8.97 -54.94
N PHE A 199 2.80 -9.47 -54.23
CA PHE A 199 1.78 -10.37 -54.77
C PHE A 199 0.96 -9.68 -55.87
N ASP A 200 0.49 -8.46 -55.61
CA ASP A 200 -0.30 -7.69 -56.59
C ASP A 200 0.52 -7.42 -57.87
N LYS A 201 1.83 -7.19 -57.74
CA LYS A 201 2.74 -7.03 -58.89
C LYS A 201 2.96 -8.34 -59.67
N LEU A 202 3.00 -9.47 -58.99
CA LEU A 202 3.07 -10.80 -59.60
C LEU A 202 1.80 -11.12 -60.38
N GLU A 203 0.64 -10.75 -59.86
CA GLU A 203 -0.66 -10.91 -60.52
C GLU A 203 -0.74 -10.07 -61.80
N GLU A 204 -0.24 -8.83 -61.77
CA GLU A 204 -0.10 -7.98 -62.96
C GLU A 204 0.82 -8.61 -64.02
N LEU A 205 1.98 -9.13 -63.59
CA LEU A 205 2.93 -9.83 -64.47
C LEU A 205 2.33 -11.09 -65.10
N SER A 206 1.60 -11.88 -64.30
CA SER A 206 0.93 -13.09 -64.79
C SER A 206 -0.12 -12.75 -65.85
N SER A 207 -0.89 -11.68 -65.64
CA SER A 207 -1.86 -11.19 -66.62
C SER A 207 -1.19 -10.76 -67.94
N LYS A 208 -0.05 -10.06 -67.86
CA LYS A 208 0.74 -9.68 -69.05
C LYS A 208 1.29 -10.91 -69.78
N TYR A 209 1.75 -11.92 -69.05
CA TYR A 209 2.26 -13.16 -69.64
C TYR A 209 1.18 -13.90 -70.42
N GLU A 210 -0.03 -14.00 -69.87
CA GLU A 210 -1.15 -14.66 -70.56
C GLU A 210 -1.50 -13.98 -71.90
N VAL A 211 -1.44 -12.65 -71.96
CA VAL A 211 -1.62 -11.88 -73.20
C VAL A 211 -0.51 -12.18 -74.22
N ILE A 212 0.75 -12.24 -73.77
CA ILE A 212 1.89 -12.59 -74.62
C ILE A 212 1.74 -14.02 -75.16
N GLU A 213 1.34 -14.98 -74.32
CA GLU A 213 1.14 -16.36 -74.73
C GLU A 213 0.07 -16.47 -75.84
N LYS A 214 -1.06 -15.78 -75.68
CA LYS A 214 -2.11 -15.69 -76.72
C LYS A 214 -1.57 -15.10 -78.02
N ARG A 215 -0.75 -14.04 -77.92
CA ARG A 215 -0.12 -13.42 -79.10
C ARG A 215 0.90 -14.33 -79.79
N ASN A 216 1.70 -15.08 -79.03
CA ASN A 216 2.67 -16.02 -79.58
C ASN A 216 1.96 -17.15 -80.34
N LYS A 217 0.89 -17.73 -79.78
CA LYS A 217 0.08 -18.75 -80.50
C LYS A 217 -0.50 -18.20 -81.81
N PHE A 218 -0.99 -16.96 -81.80
CA PHE A 218 -1.45 -16.31 -83.03
C PHE A 218 -0.32 -16.15 -84.06
N LEU A 219 0.85 -15.67 -83.63
CA LEU A 219 2.01 -15.49 -84.51
C LEU A 219 2.53 -16.82 -85.07
N GLU A 220 2.54 -17.88 -84.27
CA GLU A 220 2.93 -19.23 -84.69
C GLU A 220 1.99 -19.76 -85.78
N ASN A 221 0.68 -19.57 -85.61
CA ASN A 221 -0.30 -19.89 -86.66
C ASN A 221 -0.06 -19.06 -87.94
N GLN A 222 0.23 -17.75 -87.83
CA GLN A 222 0.54 -16.91 -88.99
C GLN A 222 1.81 -17.36 -89.70
N TYR A 223 2.86 -17.72 -88.94
CA TYR A 223 4.11 -18.24 -89.51
C TYR A 223 3.87 -19.53 -90.30
N ASN A 224 3.09 -20.47 -89.76
CA ASN A 224 2.77 -21.72 -90.45
C ASN A 224 2.05 -21.47 -91.78
N ILE A 225 1.06 -20.57 -91.82
CA ILE A 225 0.36 -20.19 -93.05
C ILE A 225 1.33 -19.63 -94.10
N VAL A 226 2.20 -18.68 -93.71
CA VAL A 226 3.17 -18.08 -94.63
C VAL A 226 4.20 -19.10 -95.12
N SER A 227 4.64 -20.01 -94.25
CA SER A 227 5.54 -21.10 -94.59
C SER A 227 4.93 -22.05 -95.64
N GLU A 228 3.67 -22.45 -95.44
CA GLU A 228 2.91 -23.25 -96.42
C GLU A 228 2.78 -22.52 -97.76
N GLN A 229 2.34 -21.26 -97.76
CA GLN A 229 2.24 -20.44 -98.97
C GLN A 229 3.57 -20.33 -99.72
N ASN A 230 4.68 -20.16 -99.00
CA ASN A 230 6.01 -20.09 -99.61
C ASN A 230 6.41 -21.45 -100.22
N ASN A 231 6.09 -22.56 -99.58
CA ASN A 231 6.32 -23.90 -100.13
C ASN A 231 5.47 -24.15 -101.38
N GLU A 232 4.21 -23.73 -101.39
CA GLU A 232 3.34 -23.77 -102.57
C GLU A 232 3.93 -22.94 -103.72
N GLN A 233 4.39 -21.71 -103.44
CA GLN A 233 5.03 -20.86 -104.45
C GLN A 233 6.29 -21.51 -105.04
N LYS A 234 7.12 -22.14 -104.20
CA LYS A 234 8.30 -22.89 -104.68
C LYS A 234 7.90 -24.06 -105.59
N LEU A 235 6.83 -24.78 -105.24
CA LEU A 235 6.32 -25.88 -106.07
C LEU A 235 5.80 -25.36 -107.41
N ILE A 236 4.99 -24.29 -107.41
CA ILE A 236 4.49 -23.65 -108.64
C ILE A 236 5.66 -23.17 -109.51
N ALA A 237 6.67 -22.51 -108.92
CA ALA A 237 7.85 -22.06 -109.65
C ALA A 237 8.63 -23.23 -110.28
N SER A 238 8.75 -24.36 -109.57
CA SER A 238 9.35 -25.59 -110.10
C SER A 238 8.56 -26.17 -111.27
N GLN A 239 7.22 -26.27 -111.15
CA GLN A 239 6.35 -26.75 -112.23
C GLN A 239 6.38 -25.83 -113.45
N PHE A 240 6.43 -24.52 -113.24
CA PHE A 240 6.57 -23.53 -114.31
C PHE A 240 7.92 -23.66 -115.01
N ALA A 241 9.02 -23.83 -114.26
CA ALA A 241 10.34 -24.05 -114.83
C ALA A 241 10.39 -25.33 -115.68
N GLU A 242 9.79 -26.42 -115.21
CA GLU A 242 9.68 -27.68 -115.96
C GLU A 242 8.87 -27.50 -117.25
N SER A 243 7.68 -26.89 -117.15
CA SER A 243 6.82 -26.59 -118.30
C SER A 243 7.52 -25.71 -119.33
N PHE A 244 8.24 -24.68 -118.89
CA PHE A 244 9.02 -23.80 -119.76
C PHE A 244 10.14 -24.54 -120.50
N GLN A 245 10.84 -25.47 -119.81
CA GLN A 245 11.85 -26.32 -120.47
C GLN A 245 11.22 -27.24 -121.51
N LEU A 246 10.07 -27.85 -121.19
CA LEU A 246 9.33 -28.70 -122.11
C LEU A 246 8.86 -27.92 -123.35
N GLU A 247 8.31 -26.72 -123.14
CA GLU A 247 7.89 -25.79 -124.21
C GLU A 247 9.08 -25.41 -125.10
N LYS A 248 10.23 -25.09 -124.49
CA LYS A 248 11.47 -24.78 -125.22
C LYS A 248 11.96 -25.97 -126.05
N GLN A 249 11.85 -27.20 -125.54
CA GLN A 249 12.18 -28.41 -126.28
C GLN A 249 11.19 -28.65 -127.44
N LYS A 250 9.89 -28.51 -127.19
CA LYS A 250 8.84 -28.65 -128.20
C LYS A 250 8.98 -27.61 -129.32
N ASN A 251 9.28 -26.37 -128.98
CA ASN A 251 9.56 -25.32 -129.96
C ASN A 251 10.83 -25.60 -130.77
N LYS A 252 11.88 -26.19 -130.17
CA LYS A 252 13.04 -26.68 -130.94
C LYS A 252 12.66 -27.80 -131.90
N GLN A 253 11.83 -28.75 -131.48
CA GLN A 253 11.34 -29.83 -132.34
C GLN A 253 10.51 -29.28 -133.50
N LEU A 254 9.57 -28.38 -133.23
CA LEU A 254 8.77 -27.70 -134.26
C LEU A 254 9.64 -26.89 -135.22
N HIS A 255 10.64 -26.17 -134.71
CA HIS A 255 11.60 -25.45 -135.55
C HIS A 255 12.37 -26.41 -136.48
N ASN A 256 12.76 -27.58 -135.98
CA ASN A 256 13.41 -28.61 -136.79
C ASN A 256 12.45 -29.25 -137.80
N GLU A 257 11.18 -29.47 -137.45
CA GLU A 257 10.13 -29.93 -138.39
C GLU A 257 9.89 -28.90 -139.50
N ILE A 258 9.79 -27.61 -139.16
CA ILE A 258 9.69 -26.52 -140.14
C ILE A 258 10.92 -26.53 -141.05
N LEU A 259 12.14 -26.64 -140.49
CA LEU A 259 13.36 -26.73 -141.30
C LEU A 259 13.33 -27.94 -142.25
N SER A 260 12.77 -29.07 -141.82
CA SER A 260 12.64 -30.27 -142.66
C SER A 260 11.56 -30.17 -143.73
N LEU A 261 10.57 -29.28 -143.57
CA LEU A 261 9.51 -29.03 -144.56
C LEU A 261 9.94 -28.05 -145.68
N TYR A 262 11.03 -27.30 -145.49
CA TYR A 262 11.45 -26.23 -146.40
C TYR A 262 12.64 -26.57 -147.32
N SER A 263 13.04 -27.83 -147.43
CA SER A 263 14.30 -28.18 -148.11
C SER A 263 14.24 -29.37 -149.08
N GLU A 264 13.23 -29.42 -149.96
CA GLU A 264 13.32 -30.04 -151.30
C GLU A 264 12.57 -29.15 -152.31
N GLU A 265 13.17 -28.92 -153.49
CA GLU A 265 12.72 -28.13 -154.67
C GLU A 265 13.16 -26.64 -154.80
N GLU A 266 14.42 -26.51 -155.26
CA GLU A 266 14.90 -25.87 -156.52
C GLU A 266 14.52 -24.44 -157.02
N ALA A 267 15.61 -23.70 -157.34
CA ALA A 267 15.97 -23.06 -158.63
C ALA A 267 15.64 -21.57 -158.97
N SER A 268 16.69 -20.94 -159.56
CA SER A 268 16.72 -19.75 -160.46
C SER A 268 16.45 -18.37 -159.83
N GLU A 269 17.05 -17.22 -160.19
CA GLU A 269 17.99 -16.83 -161.25
C GLU A 269 18.45 -15.36 -161.02
N ASN A 270 19.65 -15.04 -161.51
CA ASN A 270 20.05 -13.79 -162.17
C ASN A 270 19.72 -12.36 -161.61
N SER A 271 20.83 -11.66 -161.35
CA SER A 271 21.23 -10.39 -162.00
C SER A 271 20.80 -9.04 -161.41
N LYS A 272 21.72 -8.08 -161.61
CA LYS A 272 21.71 -6.64 -161.32
C LYS A 272 22.02 -6.29 -159.86
N SER A 273 23.28 -5.91 -159.64
CA SER A 273 23.72 -5.25 -158.40
C SER A 273 22.99 -3.93 -158.27
N VAL A 274 21.89 -3.94 -157.52
CA VAL A 274 21.17 -2.74 -157.11
C VAL A 274 22.11 -1.90 -156.26
N VAL A 275 22.23 -0.63 -156.58
CA VAL A 275 23.04 0.32 -155.81
C VAL A 275 22.12 1.38 -155.20
N TYR A 276 22.18 1.53 -153.89
CA TYR A 276 21.46 2.55 -153.14
C TYR A 276 22.33 3.80 -152.98
N ARG A 277 21.76 4.99 -153.23
CA ARG A 277 22.39 6.29 -152.99
C ARG A 277 21.43 7.18 -152.20
N VAL A 278 21.91 8.29 -151.64
CA VAL A 278 21.07 9.24 -150.87
C VAL A 278 20.98 10.56 -151.63
N GLN A 279 19.78 10.95 -152.06
CA GLN A 279 19.54 12.27 -152.64
C GLN A 279 19.36 13.27 -151.50
N LEU A 280 20.18 14.33 -151.49
CA LEU A 280 20.21 15.33 -150.42
C LEU A 280 19.12 16.39 -150.59
N GLY A 281 18.73 16.67 -151.82
CA GLY A 281 17.69 17.65 -152.14
C GLY A 281 17.82 18.19 -153.57
N ILE A 282 16.90 19.09 -153.92
CA ILE A 282 16.89 19.86 -155.16
C ILE A 282 16.94 21.33 -154.75
N PHE A 283 17.90 22.10 -155.27
CA PHE A 283 18.15 23.48 -154.86
C PHE A 283 18.16 24.41 -156.07
N ASP A 284 17.58 25.59 -155.91
CA ASP A 284 17.55 26.64 -156.94
C ASP A 284 18.89 27.41 -157.04
N GLU A 285 19.72 27.34 -155.99
CA GLU A 285 21.02 27.98 -155.90
C GLU A 285 22.11 26.98 -155.48
N LEU A 286 23.36 27.29 -155.82
CA LEU A 286 24.51 26.42 -155.57
C LEU A 286 24.85 26.43 -154.08
N ILE A 287 24.56 25.33 -153.40
CA ILE A 287 24.80 25.18 -151.96
C ILE A 287 26.23 24.71 -151.68
N ASP A 288 26.77 25.13 -150.54
CA ASP A 288 28.06 24.67 -150.05
C ASP A 288 27.95 23.21 -149.57
N VAL A 289 28.62 22.31 -150.29
CA VAL A 289 28.58 20.85 -150.11
C VAL A 289 29.99 20.29 -149.90
N GLU A 290 30.92 21.15 -149.47
CA GLU A 290 32.31 20.79 -149.24
C GLU A 290 32.42 19.74 -148.12
N GLY A 291 33.10 18.62 -148.42
CA GLY A 291 33.26 17.49 -147.48
C GLY A 291 32.21 16.36 -147.58
N ILE A 292 31.35 16.35 -148.60
CA ILE A 292 30.44 15.21 -148.87
C ILE A 292 31.05 14.26 -149.91
N GLU A 293 31.34 13.02 -149.51
CA GLU A 293 31.95 12.01 -150.38
C GLU A 293 30.97 11.42 -151.41
N ASN A 294 31.49 11.10 -152.60
CA ASN A 294 30.75 10.50 -153.73
C ASN A 294 29.51 11.30 -154.15
N LEU A 295 29.63 12.63 -154.11
CA LEU A 295 28.60 13.55 -154.55
C LEU A 295 28.51 13.61 -156.09
N THR A 296 27.29 13.58 -156.61
CA THR A 296 26.97 13.75 -158.02
C THR A 296 25.92 14.84 -158.14
N THR A 297 26.19 15.85 -158.95
CA THR A 297 25.27 16.95 -159.24
C THR A 297 24.60 16.75 -160.60
N ILE A 298 23.29 16.96 -160.65
CA ILE A 298 22.51 16.91 -161.88
C ILE A 298 21.81 18.26 -162.04
N HIS A 299 22.17 19.01 -163.08
CA HIS A 299 21.53 20.28 -163.42
C HIS A 299 20.29 20.02 -164.28
N THR A 300 19.14 20.55 -163.84
CA THR A 300 17.86 20.44 -164.54
C THR A 300 17.66 21.59 -165.53
N GLN A 301 16.76 21.43 -166.51
CA GLN A 301 16.47 22.44 -167.55
C GLN A 301 15.86 23.74 -167.00
N VAL A 302 15.44 23.75 -165.73
CA VAL A 302 14.82 24.89 -165.03
C VAL A 302 15.79 25.53 -164.02
N GLN A 303 17.10 25.38 -164.25
CA GLN A 303 18.19 25.93 -163.41
C GLN A 303 18.28 25.39 -161.97
N GLN A 304 17.55 24.34 -161.60
CA GLN A 304 17.69 23.67 -160.30
C GLN A 304 18.77 22.58 -160.32
N ILE A 305 19.44 22.35 -159.18
CA ILE A 305 20.54 21.40 -159.02
C ILE A 305 20.13 20.28 -158.05
N ILE A 306 20.18 19.04 -158.50
CA ILE A 306 19.95 17.85 -157.66
C ILE A 306 21.29 17.31 -157.18
N TYR A 307 21.41 17.12 -155.86
CA TYR A 307 22.61 16.57 -155.23
C TYR A 307 22.36 15.14 -154.73
N ILE A 308 23.15 14.17 -155.21
CA ILE A 308 23.06 12.76 -154.80
C ILE A 308 24.42 12.29 -154.28
N ALA A 309 24.46 11.74 -153.08
CA ALA A 309 25.69 11.33 -152.39
C ALA A 309 25.67 9.86 -151.98
N GLY A 310 26.87 9.29 -151.79
CA GLY A 310 27.06 7.91 -151.35
C GLY A 310 26.77 6.86 -152.42
N LYS A 311 27.23 5.63 -152.16
CA LYS A 311 27.04 4.45 -153.00
C LYS A 311 27.06 3.20 -152.11
N PHE A 312 25.95 2.50 -151.97
CA PHE A 312 25.78 1.40 -151.02
C PHE A 312 25.12 0.18 -151.66
N ASP A 313 25.59 -1.01 -151.31
CA ASP A 313 25.07 -2.26 -151.87
C ASP A 313 23.87 -2.81 -151.09
N ASN A 314 23.51 -2.19 -149.96
CA ASN A 314 22.36 -2.56 -149.15
C ASN A 314 21.66 -1.34 -148.53
N PHE A 315 20.36 -1.47 -148.31
CA PHE A 315 19.50 -0.40 -147.78
C PHE A 315 19.86 0.01 -146.35
N SER A 316 20.35 -0.91 -145.52
CA SER A 316 20.71 -0.62 -144.12
C SER A 316 21.88 0.36 -144.03
N SER A 317 22.93 0.14 -144.83
CA SER A 317 24.08 1.05 -144.94
C SER A 317 23.65 2.43 -145.48
N ALA A 318 22.79 2.46 -146.50
CA ALA A 318 22.23 3.71 -147.02
C ALA A 318 21.37 4.45 -145.97
N ARG A 319 20.65 3.73 -145.10
CA ARG A 319 19.86 4.30 -144.01
C ARG A 319 20.72 4.89 -142.89
N GLY A 320 21.85 4.25 -142.58
CA GLY A 320 22.86 4.82 -141.69
C GLY A 320 23.37 6.17 -142.21
N TYR A 321 23.76 6.21 -143.48
CA TYR A 321 24.24 7.43 -144.13
C TYR A 321 23.17 8.52 -144.26
N LEU A 322 21.92 8.15 -144.53
CA LEU A 322 20.79 9.09 -144.52
C LEU A 322 20.62 9.76 -143.16
N LEU A 323 20.76 9.00 -142.07
CA LEU A 323 20.67 9.55 -140.71
C LEU A 323 21.79 10.58 -140.45
N GLU A 324 22.99 10.35 -141.00
CA GLU A 324 24.10 11.29 -140.91
C GLU A 324 23.85 12.57 -141.72
N MET A 325 23.33 12.45 -142.95
CA MET A 325 23.00 13.61 -143.78
C MET A 325 21.86 14.45 -143.17
N SER A 326 20.86 13.79 -142.57
CA SER A 326 19.80 14.46 -141.82
C SER A 326 20.36 15.27 -140.63
N LYS A 327 21.34 14.71 -139.90
CA LYS A 327 22.04 15.43 -138.82
C LYS A 327 22.87 16.61 -139.33
N LYS A 328 23.41 16.54 -140.55
CA LYS A 328 24.15 17.63 -141.20
C LYS A 328 23.24 18.73 -141.78
N GLY A 329 21.92 18.57 -141.69
CA GLY A 329 20.95 19.60 -142.09
C GLY A 329 20.10 19.23 -143.31
N PHE A 330 20.42 18.13 -144.01
CA PHE A 330 19.64 17.65 -145.16
C PHE A 330 18.45 16.80 -144.68
N LYS A 331 17.48 17.46 -144.04
CA LYS A 331 16.36 16.79 -143.35
C LYS A 331 15.41 16.08 -144.30
N ASP A 332 15.29 16.56 -145.54
CA ASP A 332 14.42 16.00 -146.57
C ASP A 332 15.15 15.04 -147.51
N ALA A 333 16.35 14.62 -147.14
CA ALA A 333 17.10 13.62 -147.89
C ALA A 333 16.37 12.26 -147.88
N PHE A 334 16.50 11.50 -148.96
CA PHE A 334 15.91 10.15 -149.04
C PHE A 334 16.77 9.20 -149.87
N ILE A 335 16.57 7.90 -149.66
CA ILE A 335 17.32 6.85 -150.35
C ILE A 335 16.69 6.62 -151.73
N VAL A 336 17.53 6.65 -152.75
CA VAL A 336 17.19 6.34 -154.15
C VAL A 336 17.91 5.06 -154.58
N LYS A 337 17.19 4.23 -155.34
CA LYS A 337 17.65 2.94 -155.83
C LYS A 337 18.00 3.07 -157.32
N PHE A 338 19.21 2.68 -157.69
CA PHE A 338 19.71 2.66 -159.06
C PHE A 338 19.91 1.23 -159.56
#